data_AF-A0A5D0NE57-F1
#
_entry.id   AF-A0A5D0NE57-F1
#
_cell.length_a   1.000
_cell.length_b   1.000
_cell.length_c   1.000
_cell.angle_alpha   90.00
_cell.angle_beta   90.00
_cell.angle_gamma   90.00
#
_symmetry.space_group_name_H-M   'P 1'
#
loop_
_entity.id
_entity.type
_entity.pdbx_description
1 polymer ?
#
loop_
_entity_poly.entity_id
_entity_poly.type
_entity_poly.pdbx_seq_one_letter_code
_entity_poly.pdbx_strand_id
1 'polypeptide(L)'
;MANFTNVRIGEQHIWALRSFLLEGPEAWVRLRNEIQADDETAAGYMSLLYGAFCVALHRRFSPACTEGEIVRLVADVRITAGEDADLINAALTEDLIRRVIGAPPLKKDGVGDVQAVLYAEVFVLMYLVGEAGFDRAGLEQFIEEATAYTEKWLAARRDEAAAAKS
;
A
#
# COMPACT_ATOMS: atom_id res chain seq x y z
N MET A 1 -18.11 3.91 -4.35
CA MET A 1 -16.97 3.23 -5.02
C MET A 1 -16.18 4.30 -5.74
N ALA A 2 -14.87 4.41 -5.50
CA ALA A 2 -14.01 5.27 -6.31
C ALA A 2 -14.09 4.82 -7.78
N ASN A 3 -14.16 5.78 -8.70
CA ASN A 3 -14.26 5.48 -10.12
C ASN A 3 -12.86 5.19 -10.69
N PHE A 4 -12.52 3.90 -10.81
CA PHE A 4 -11.21 3.46 -11.33
C PHE A 4 -11.14 3.43 -12.86
N THR A 5 -12.20 3.82 -13.59
CA THR A 5 -12.28 3.64 -15.04
C THR A 5 -11.18 4.38 -15.81
N ASN A 6 -10.72 5.52 -15.28
CA ASN A 6 -9.72 6.37 -15.95
C ASN A 6 -8.36 6.39 -15.26
N VAL A 7 -8.20 5.73 -14.11
CA VAL A 7 -6.94 5.75 -13.36
C VAL A 7 -5.87 5.04 -14.17
N ARG A 8 -4.77 5.75 -14.45
CA ARG A 8 -3.59 5.24 -15.15
C ARG A 8 -2.35 5.52 -14.33
N ILE A 9 -1.47 4.54 -14.26
CA ILE A 9 -0.14 4.73 -13.67
C ILE A 9 0.77 5.31 -14.74
N GLY A 10 1.59 6.28 -14.35
CA GLY A 10 2.42 7.06 -15.25
C GLY A 10 3.70 7.50 -14.55
N GLU A 11 4.62 8.11 -15.28
CA GLU A 11 5.96 8.47 -14.77
C GLU A 11 5.90 9.34 -13.51
N GLN A 12 4.94 10.26 -13.41
CA GLN A 12 4.76 11.10 -12.22
C GLN A 12 4.41 10.28 -10.96
N HIS A 13 3.60 9.23 -11.13
CA HIS A 13 3.20 8.34 -10.05
C HIS A 13 4.40 7.52 -9.55
N ILE A 14 5.16 6.97 -10.50
CA ILE A 14 6.38 6.19 -10.24
C ILE A 14 7.41 7.07 -9.55
N TRP A 15 7.57 8.32 -10.00
CA TRP A 15 8.50 9.26 -9.41
C TRP A 15 8.13 9.61 -7.96
N ALA A 16 6.86 9.90 -7.66
CA ALA A 16 6.48 10.18 -6.27
C ALA A 16 6.59 8.95 -5.36
N LEU A 17 6.29 7.74 -5.84
CA LEU A 17 6.53 6.52 -5.08
C LEU A 17 8.03 6.39 -4.77
N ARG A 18 8.89 6.58 -5.78
CA ARG A 18 10.35 6.54 -5.60
C ARG A 18 10.83 7.55 -4.56
N SER A 19 10.39 8.80 -4.66
CA SER A 19 10.75 9.85 -3.70
C SER A 19 10.30 9.49 -2.28
N PHE A 20 9.09 8.95 -2.12
CA PHE A 20 8.59 8.50 -0.83
C PHE A 20 9.40 7.34 -0.23
N LEU A 21 9.76 6.34 -1.04
CA LEU A 21 10.53 5.21 -0.55
C LEU A 21 11.98 5.58 -0.18
N LEU A 22 12.53 6.64 -0.77
CA LEU A 22 13.89 7.13 -0.50
C LEU A 22 13.96 8.14 0.64
N GLU A 23 12.99 9.05 0.72
CA GLU A 23 13.04 10.23 1.58
C GLU A 23 11.97 10.22 2.67
N GLY A 24 11.03 9.28 2.64
CA GLY A 24 9.94 9.16 3.59
C GLY A 24 8.70 10.03 3.25
N PRO A 25 7.73 10.12 4.19
CA PRO A 25 6.47 10.83 3.99
C PRO A 25 6.62 12.33 3.69
N GLU A 26 7.72 12.94 4.12
CA GLU A 26 8.05 14.34 3.88
C GLU A 26 8.19 14.66 2.40
N ALA A 27 8.60 13.69 1.57
CA ALA A 27 8.66 13.86 0.12
C ALA A 27 7.27 14.15 -0.46
N TRP A 28 6.25 13.44 0.01
CA TRP A 28 4.87 13.65 -0.44
C TRP A 28 4.27 14.97 0.01
N VAL A 29 4.72 15.52 1.14
CA VAL A 29 4.31 16.88 1.56
C VAL A 29 4.70 17.90 0.49
N ARG A 30 5.88 17.75 -0.13
CA ARG A 30 6.36 18.63 -1.21
C ARG A 30 5.58 18.44 -2.51
N LEU A 31 5.10 17.21 -2.76
CA LEU A 31 4.36 16.83 -3.96
C LEU A 31 2.84 16.98 -3.82
N ARG A 32 2.36 17.45 -2.67
CA ARG A 32 0.93 17.50 -2.36
C ARG A 32 0.07 18.13 -3.46
N ASN A 33 0.51 19.26 -4.00
CA ASN A 33 -0.24 19.97 -5.04
C ASN A 33 -0.31 19.16 -6.36
N GLU A 34 0.74 18.40 -6.68
CA GLU A 34 0.78 17.53 -7.85
C GLU A 34 -0.05 16.27 -7.62
N ILE A 35 -0.01 15.71 -6.41
CA ILE A 35 -0.82 14.56 -6.00
C ILE A 35 -2.30 14.88 -6.02
N GLN A 36 -2.68 16.09 -5.60
CA GLN A 36 -4.06 16.55 -5.49
C GLN A 36 -4.51 17.39 -6.70
N ALA A 37 -3.79 17.32 -7.82
CA ALA A 37 -4.13 18.09 -9.02
C ALA A 37 -5.55 17.78 -9.53
N ASP A 38 -5.93 16.50 -9.49
CA ASP A 38 -7.25 16.00 -9.83
C ASP A 38 -7.50 14.62 -9.18
N ASP A 39 -8.77 14.17 -9.20
CA ASP A 39 -9.19 12.92 -8.58
C ASP A 39 -8.55 11.68 -9.22
N GLU A 40 -8.30 11.67 -10.54
CA GLU A 40 -7.72 10.52 -11.24
C GLU A 40 -6.24 10.38 -10.90
N THR A 41 -5.52 11.50 -10.85
CA THR A 41 -4.13 11.60 -10.42
C THR A 41 -3.98 11.17 -8.96
N ALA A 42 -4.81 11.70 -8.05
CA ALA A 42 -4.80 11.31 -6.64
C ALA A 42 -5.08 9.81 -6.47
N ALA A 43 -6.05 9.27 -7.21
CA ALA A 43 -6.36 7.84 -7.21
C ALA A 43 -5.21 6.99 -7.77
N GLY A 44 -4.44 7.49 -8.75
CA GLY A 44 -3.24 6.85 -9.28
C GLY A 44 -2.16 6.70 -8.21
N TYR A 45 -1.87 7.78 -7.46
CA TYR A 45 -0.91 7.74 -6.35
C TYR A 45 -1.33 6.76 -5.26
N MET A 46 -2.59 6.81 -4.82
CA MET A 46 -3.11 5.91 -3.79
C MET A 46 -3.09 4.45 -4.25
N SER A 47 -3.42 4.19 -5.52
CA SER A 47 -3.39 2.83 -6.09
C SER A 47 -1.98 2.27 -6.13
N LEU A 48 -0.99 3.10 -6.50
CA LEU A 48 0.41 2.67 -6.57
C LEU A 48 1.03 2.45 -5.18
N LEU A 49 0.67 3.28 -4.19
CA LEU A 49 1.04 3.05 -2.80
C LEU A 49 0.50 1.71 -2.28
N TYR A 50 -0.80 1.46 -2.50
CA TYR A 50 -1.43 0.20 -2.16
C TYR A 50 -0.76 -0.99 -2.88
N GLY A 51 -0.41 -0.83 -4.15
CA GLY A 51 0.33 -1.86 -4.90
C GLY A 51 1.71 -2.15 -4.32
N ALA A 52 2.46 -1.11 -3.93
CA ALA A 52 3.76 -1.28 -3.26
C ALA A 52 3.61 -2.00 -1.90
N PHE A 53 2.59 -1.63 -1.12
CA PHE A 53 2.22 -2.32 0.13
C PHE A 53 1.92 -3.80 -0.11
N CYS A 54 1.11 -4.12 -1.13
CA CYS A 54 0.80 -5.50 -1.50
C CYS A 54 2.05 -6.31 -1.86
N VAL A 55 2.91 -5.76 -2.74
CA VAL A 55 4.15 -6.42 -3.16
C VAL A 55 5.10 -6.63 -1.98
N ALA A 56 5.24 -5.65 -1.09
CA ALA A 56 6.06 -5.77 0.12
C ALA A 56 5.57 -6.92 1.02
N LEU A 57 4.26 -7.04 1.22
CA LEU A 57 3.67 -8.12 2.01
C LEU A 57 3.83 -9.49 1.35
N HIS A 58 3.61 -9.60 0.03
CA HIS A 58 3.82 -10.86 -0.71
C HIS A 58 5.28 -11.29 -0.74
N ARG A 59 6.24 -10.35 -0.69
CA ARG A 59 7.66 -10.66 -0.53
C ARG A 59 7.98 -11.10 0.91
N ARG A 60 7.33 -10.52 1.91
CA ARG A 60 7.59 -10.80 3.34
C ARG A 60 7.03 -12.14 3.80
N PHE A 61 5.82 -12.47 3.38
CA PHE A 61 5.08 -13.62 3.89
C PHE A 61 5.12 -14.79 2.89
N SER A 62 5.45 -15.98 3.41
CA SER A 62 5.21 -17.21 2.65
C SER A 62 3.72 -17.58 2.69
N PRO A 63 3.23 -18.39 1.74
CA PRO A 63 1.86 -18.93 1.78
C PRO A 63 1.53 -19.72 3.07
N ALA A 64 2.54 -20.17 3.82
CA ALA A 64 2.39 -20.88 5.08
C ALA A 64 2.48 -19.97 6.31
N CYS A 65 2.36 -18.64 6.16
CA CYS A 65 2.45 -17.73 7.29
C CYS A 65 1.38 -18.03 8.34
N THR A 66 1.76 -17.87 9.60
CA THR A 66 0.90 -18.04 10.75
C THR A 66 0.31 -16.70 11.18
N GLU A 67 -0.83 -16.74 11.85
CA GLU A 67 -1.44 -15.55 12.43
C GLU A 67 -0.50 -14.83 13.42
N GLY A 68 0.31 -15.59 14.16
CA GLY A 68 1.29 -15.05 15.09
C GLY A 68 2.40 -14.24 14.41
N GLU A 69 2.77 -14.57 13.17
CA GLU A 69 3.74 -13.78 12.40
C GLU A 69 3.16 -12.42 11.97
N ILE A 70 1.86 -12.38 11.66
CA ILE A 70 1.17 -11.12 11.32
C ILE A 70 1.08 -10.23 12.56
N VAL A 71 0.66 -10.79 13.71
CA VAL A 71 0.59 -10.06 14.98
C VAL A 71 1.96 -9.51 15.37
N ARG A 72 3.03 -10.30 15.20
CA ARG A 72 4.40 -9.87 15.46
C ARG A 72 4.81 -8.71 14.55
N LEU A 73 4.55 -8.80 13.25
CA LEU A 73 4.84 -7.70 12.32
C LEU A 73 4.15 -6.40 12.76
N VAL A 74 2.85 -6.45 13.09
CA VAL A 74 2.12 -5.25 13.53
C VAL A 74 2.70 -4.67 14.82
N ALA A 75 3.13 -5.52 15.75
CA ALA A 75 3.81 -5.08 16.97
C ALA A 75 5.15 -4.41 16.66
N ASP A 76 5.98 -5.01 15.81
CA ASP A 76 7.30 -4.49 15.44
C ASP A 76 7.18 -3.15 14.69
N VAL A 77 6.19 -3.01 13.81
CA VAL A 77 5.86 -1.74 13.12
C VAL A 77 5.50 -0.67 14.13
N ARG A 78 4.62 -0.97 15.10
CA ARG A 78 4.23 -0.01 16.15
C ARG A 78 5.40 0.37 17.07
N ILE A 79 6.27 -0.58 17.42
CA ILE A 79 7.47 -0.32 18.21
C ILE A 79 8.40 0.63 17.45
N THR A 80 8.60 0.37 16.16
CA THR A 80 9.47 1.19 15.29
C THR A 80 8.91 2.60 15.10
N ALA A 81 7.59 2.76 15.08
CA ALA A 81 6.93 4.06 14.95
C ALA A 81 7.11 4.98 16.18
N GLY A 82 7.49 4.44 17.35
CA GLY A 82 7.78 5.25 18.53
C GLY A 82 6.60 6.12 18.96
N GLU A 83 6.78 7.44 18.95
CA GLU A 83 5.73 8.41 19.33
C GLU A 83 4.49 8.34 18.43
N ASP A 84 4.65 7.87 17.18
CA ASP A 84 3.55 7.74 16.21
C ASP A 84 2.81 6.39 16.31
N ALA A 85 3.14 5.54 17.28
CA ALA A 85 2.53 4.20 17.44
C ALA A 85 0.99 4.24 17.58
N ASP A 86 0.45 5.35 18.11
CA ASP A 86 -0.99 5.53 18.30
C ASP A 86 -1.74 5.86 16.99
N LEU A 87 -1.04 6.27 15.93
CA LEU A 87 -1.61 6.44 14.59
C LEU A 87 -1.94 5.09 13.93
N ILE A 88 -1.29 4.01 14.38
CA ILE A 88 -1.39 2.68 13.77
C ILE A 88 -2.41 1.84 14.53
N ASN A 89 -3.64 1.76 14.05
CA ASN A 89 -4.63 0.86 14.65
C ASN A 89 -4.24 -0.62 14.40
N ALA A 90 -3.85 -1.34 15.46
CA ALA A 90 -3.31 -2.69 15.35
C ALA A 90 -4.27 -3.69 14.70
N ALA A 91 -5.54 -3.72 15.14
CA ALA A 91 -6.52 -4.66 14.61
C ALA A 91 -6.90 -4.36 13.15
N LEU A 92 -6.95 -3.06 12.79
CA LEU A 92 -7.18 -2.65 11.40
C LEU A 92 -5.98 -3.03 10.52
N THR A 93 -4.75 -2.80 11.01
CA THR A 93 -3.52 -3.14 10.28
C THR A 93 -3.41 -4.65 10.06
N GLU A 94 -3.72 -5.46 11.08
CA GLU A 94 -3.76 -6.92 10.95
C GLU A 94 -4.80 -7.38 9.92
N ASP A 95 -6.01 -6.80 9.94
CA ASP A 95 -7.07 -7.14 8.98
C ASP A 95 -6.67 -6.80 7.54
N LEU A 96 -6.02 -5.65 7.32
CA LEU A 96 -5.49 -5.25 6.01
C LEU A 96 -4.45 -6.24 5.50
N ILE A 97 -3.47 -6.61 6.34
CA ILE A 97 -2.43 -7.57 5.97
C ILE A 97 -3.05 -8.93 5.61
N ARG A 98 -3.98 -9.43 6.45
CA ARG A 98 -4.68 -10.70 6.22
C ARG A 98 -5.38 -10.72 4.86
N ARG A 99 -6.09 -9.64 4.50
CA ARG A 99 -6.78 -9.53 3.21
C ARG A 99 -5.81 -9.59 2.02
N VAL A 100 -4.66 -8.93 2.12
CA VAL A 100 -3.66 -8.91 1.05
C VAL A 100 -3.03 -10.29 0.83
N ILE A 101 -2.70 -10.99 1.91
CA ILE A 101 -2.03 -12.30 1.82
C ILE A 101 -3.02 -13.47 1.71
N GLY A 102 -4.32 -13.20 1.66
CA GLY A 102 -5.37 -14.21 1.51
C GLY A 102 -5.67 -15.01 2.79
N ALA A 103 -5.25 -14.52 3.95
CA ALA A 103 -5.62 -15.10 5.24
C ALA A 103 -7.06 -14.71 5.63
N PRO A 104 -7.73 -15.49 6.52
CA PRO A 104 -9.07 -15.15 6.99
C PRO A 104 -9.10 -13.74 7.61
N PRO A 105 -10.01 -12.85 7.16
CA PRO A 105 -10.12 -11.49 7.71
C PRO A 105 -10.67 -11.51 9.14
N LEU A 106 -10.27 -10.53 9.95
CA LEU A 106 -10.76 -10.34 11.32
C LEU A 106 -12.19 -9.79 11.34
N LYS A 107 -12.51 -8.89 10.41
CA LYS A 107 -13.85 -8.30 10.27
C LYS A 107 -14.49 -8.72 8.95
N LYS A 108 -15.77 -9.09 9.01
CA LYS A 108 -16.56 -9.41 7.81
C LYS A 108 -16.89 -8.14 7.00
N ASP A 109 -17.09 -7.03 7.69
CA ASP A 109 -17.42 -5.75 7.07
C ASP A 109 -16.15 -5.04 6.58
N GLY A 110 -16.35 -4.13 5.62
CA GLY A 110 -15.30 -3.55 4.78
C GLY A 110 -14.20 -2.77 5.50
N VAL A 111 -13.30 -2.22 4.67
CA VAL A 111 -12.12 -1.48 5.09
C VAL A 111 -12.53 -0.25 5.90
N GLY A 112 -11.91 -0.06 7.07
CA GLY A 112 -12.29 0.94 8.08
C GLY A 112 -12.06 2.40 7.66
N ASP A 113 -11.86 3.28 8.66
CA ASP A 113 -11.57 4.70 8.43
C ASP A 113 -10.42 4.91 7.43
N VAL A 114 -10.63 5.75 6.41
CA VAL A 114 -9.71 5.92 5.27
C VAL A 114 -8.34 6.43 5.74
N GLN A 115 -8.31 7.34 6.71
CA GLN A 115 -7.07 7.87 7.24
C GLN A 115 -6.29 6.80 8.03
N ALA A 116 -6.99 6.02 8.86
CA ALA A 116 -6.38 4.90 9.58
C ALA A 116 -5.82 3.83 8.63
N VAL A 117 -6.48 3.58 7.50
CA VAL A 117 -6.02 2.66 6.46
C VAL A 117 -4.75 3.17 5.79
N LEU A 118 -4.74 4.44 5.40
CA LEU A 118 -3.55 5.06 4.82
C LEU A 118 -2.36 5.01 5.78
N TYR A 119 -2.55 5.31 7.07
CA TYR A 119 -1.48 5.18 8.06
C TYR A 119 -0.98 3.74 8.16
N ALA A 120 -1.87 2.76 8.26
CA ALA A 120 -1.49 1.35 8.31
C ALA A 120 -0.66 0.94 7.08
N GLU A 121 -1.08 1.32 5.87
CA GLU A 121 -0.35 1.02 4.63
C GLU A 121 1.03 1.68 4.61
N VAL A 122 1.11 2.97 4.94
CA VAL A 122 2.36 3.75 4.95
C VAL A 122 3.36 3.20 5.96
N PHE A 123 2.95 3.01 7.22
CA PHE A 123 3.87 2.55 8.27
C PHE A 123 4.37 1.13 8.02
N VAL A 124 3.49 0.23 7.57
CA VAL A 124 3.90 -1.14 7.23
C VAL A 124 4.82 -1.15 6.01
N LEU A 125 4.50 -0.38 4.96
CA LEU A 125 5.33 -0.32 3.76
C LEU A 125 6.73 0.21 4.09
N MET A 126 6.83 1.31 4.84
CA MET A 126 8.14 1.87 5.23
C MET A 126 8.94 0.90 6.10
N TYR A 127 8.28 0.23 7.04
CA TYR A 127 8.93 -0.80 7.86
C TYR A 127 9.52 -1.92 7.00
N LEU A 128 8.72 -2.48 6.07
CA LEU A 128 9.15 -3.60 5.23
C LEU A 128 10.24 -3.20 4.22
N VAL A 129 10.17 -1.99 3.67
CA VAL A 129 11.19 -1.45 2.77
C VAL A 129 12.49 -1.19 3.52
N GLY A 130 12.40 -0.68 4.75
CA GLY A 130 13.53 -0.53 5.66
C GLY A 130 14.19 -1.87 6.02
N GLU A 131 13.38 -2.89 6.35
CA GLU A 131 13.88 -4.26 6.60
C GLU A 131 14.54 -4.88 5.37
N ALA A 132 14.01 -4.63 4.17
CA ALA A 132 14.52 -5.21 2.93
C ALA A 132 15.92 -4.71 2.55
N GLY A 133 16.32 -3.53 3.05
CA GLY A 133 17.68 -3.00 2.88
C GLY A 133 18.10 -2.88 1.41
N PHE A 134 17.19 -2.42 0.55
CA PHE A 134 17.45 -2.36 -0.90
C PHE A 134 18.69 -1.54 -1.24
N ASP A 135 19.48 -2.05 -2.19
CA ASP A 135 20.37 -1.19 -2.96
C ASP A 135 19.57 -0.46 -4.05
N ARG A 136 20.25 0.40 -4.83
CA ARG A 136 19.59 1.15 -5.90
C ARG A 136 18.85 0.24 -6.89
N ALA A 137 19.47 -0.87 -7.31
CA ALA A 137 18.88 -1.74 -8.32
C ALA A 137 17.67 -2.50 -7.77
N GLY A 138 17.77 -2.99 -6.53
CA GLY A 138 16.69 -3.67 -5.84
C GLY A 138 15.48 -2.77 -5.58
N LEU A 139 15.70 -1.48 -5.30
CA LEU A 139 14.62 -0.51 -5.15
C LEU A 139 13.90 -0.26 -6.48
N GLU A 140 14.63 -0.07 -7.57
CA GLU A 140 14.01 0.11 -8.89
C GLU A 140 13.22 -1.13 -9.31
N GLN A 141 13.76 -2.33 -9.09
CA GLN A 141 13.03 -3.57 -9.34
C GLN A 141 11.75 -3.67 -8.49
N PHE A 142 11.82 -3.29 -7.21
CA PHE A 142 10.64 -3.26 -6.34
C PHE A 142 9.56 -2.30 -6.89
N ILE A 143 9.96 -1.11 -7.35
CA ILE A 143 9.05 -0.12 -7.94
C ILE A 143 8.43 -0.65 -9.24
N GLU A 144 9.20 -1.30 -10.11
CA GLU A 144 8.69 -1.96 -11.32
C GLU A 144 7.66 -3.05 -11.00
N GLU A 145 7.93 -3.90 -10.01
CA GLU A 145 6.99 -4.92 -9.55
C GLU A 145 5.71 -4.31 -8.98
N ALA A 146 5.82 -3.28 -8.14
CA ALA A 146 4.68 -2.55 -7.59
C ALA A 146 3.83 -1.90 -8.69
N THR A 147 4.46 -1.34 -9.72
CA THR A 147 3.79 -0.74 -10.88
C THR A 147 3.01 -1.80 -11.65
N ALA A 148 3.67 -2.91 -12.01
CA ALA A 148 3.04 -4.00 -12.74
C ALA A 148 1.90 -4.66 -11.95
N TYR A 149 2.05 -4.81 -10.64
CA TYR A 149 0.98 -5.29 -9.76
C TYR A 149 -0.22 -4.34 -9.79
N THR A 150 0.03 -3.04 -9.65
CA THR A 150 -1.01 -1.99 -9.60
C THR A 150 -1.80 -1.94 -10.90
N GLU A 151 -1.13 -1.98 -12.05
CA GLU A 151 -1.78 -1.96 -13.36
C GLU A 151 -2.71 -3.16 -13.55
N LYS A 152 -2.26 -4.37 -13.15
CA LYS A 152 -3.09 -5.58 -13.18
C LYS A 152 -4.30 -5.47 -12.26
N TRP A 153 -4.09 -4.95 -11.04
CA TRP A 153 -5.16 -4.75 -10.08
C TRP A 153 -6.21 -3.74 -10.57
N LEU A 154 -5.76 -2.62 -11.16
CA LEU A 154 -6.65 -1.62 -11.78
C LEU A 154 -7.39 -2.17 -13.00
N ALA A 155 -6.77 -3.05 -13.80
CA ALA A 155 -7.44 -3.73 -14.90
C ALA A 155 -8.58 -4.62 -14.38
N ALA A 156 -8.32 -5.47 -13.39
CA ALA A 156 -9.33 -6.35 -12.79
C ALA A 156 -10.52 -5.55 -12.21
N ARG A 157 -10.25 -4.44 -11.51
CA ARG A 157 -11.30 -3.54 -10.99
C ARG A 157 -12.17 -2.93 -12.09
N ARG A 158 -11.58 -2.60 -13.24
CA ARG A 158 -12.33 -2.07 -14.40
C ARG A 158 -13.22 -3.12 -15.02
N ASP A 159 -12.74 -4.36 -15.13
CA ASP A 159 -13.52 -5.49 -15.65
C ASP A 159 -14.69 -5.83 -14.72
N GLU A 160 -14.47 -5.86 -13.40
CA GLU A 160 -15.54 -6.02 -12.38
C GLU A 160 -16.62 -4.92 -12.51
N ALA A 161 -16.20 -3.66 -12.66
CA ALA A 161 -17.12 -2.53 -12.78
C ALA A 161 -17.89 -2.54 -14.11
N ALA A 162 -17.30 -3.06 -15.19
CA ALA A 162 -17.98 -3.25 -16.46
C ALA A 162 -19.01 -4.38 -16.37
N ALA A 163 -18.66 -5.50 -15.74
CA ALA A 163 -19.56 -6.64 -15.55
C ALA A 163 -20.78 -6.28 -14.68
N ALA A 164 -20.60 -5.45 -13.64
CA ALA A 164 -21.70 -5.01 -12.78
C ALA A 164 -22.68 -4.04 -13.45
N LYS A 165 -22.32 -3.47 -14.60
CA LYS A 165 -23.17 -2.56 -15.40
C LYS A 165 -23.89 -3.27 -16.56
N SER A 166 -23.55 -4.53 -16.83
CA SER A 166 -24.20 -5.39 -17.82
C SER A 166 -25.35 -6.18 -17.22
#